data_AF-A0A1D1ZAZ3-F1
#
_entry.id   AF-A0A1D1ZAZ3-F1
#
_cell.length_a   1.000
_cell.length_b   1.000
_cell.length_c   1.000
_cell.angle_alpha   90.00
_cell.angle_beta   90.00
_cell.angle_gamma   90.00
#
_symmetry.space_group_name_H-M   'P 1'
#
loop_
_entity.id
_entity.type
_entity.pdbx_description
1 polymer ?
#
loop_
_entity_poly.entity_id
_entity_poly.type
_entity_poly.pdbx_seq_one_letter_code
_entity_poly.pdbx_strand_id
1 'polypeptide(L)'
;ADYRNLMAAAMRGDCDACLLHVDQLKRRCVEQFKDGSLDLEHLAAVDDLCELVARAMRASDPVRPYHVNLSLFTSIPDFWAIGQLFPIVPIHHLEQRPAVNGVLLDLTCDSDGKMDRFIGGKPTLPLHELGGRGGAGRAGGEEGYYLGMFLGGAYQEALGGLHNLFGGPSVVRVSRADGPHCFAVTRA
;
A
#
# COMPACT_ATOMS: atom_id res chain seq x y z
N ALA A 1 -30.70 -7.49 -15.96
CA ALA A 1 -31.20 -8.23 -14.78
C ALA A 1 -30.48 -7.76 -13.53
N ASP A 2 -29.15 -7.73 -13.56
CA ASP A 2 -28.32 -7.47 -12.37
C ASP A 2 -28.51 -6.07 -11.78
N TYR A 3 -28.67 -5.03 -12.60
CA TYR A 3 -29.02 -3.70 -12.11
C TYR A 3 -30.35 -3.67 -11.33
N ARG A 4 -31.38 -4.41 -11.81
CA ARG A 4 -32.66 -4.51 -11.09
C ARG A 4 -32.51 -5.29 -9.79
N ASN A 5 -31.69 -6.33 -9.77
CA ASN A 5 -31.41 -7.11 -8.58
C ASN A 5 -30.62 -6.30 -7.54
N LEU A 6 -29.62 -5.53 -7.98
CA LEU A 6 -28.88 -4.59 -7.16
C LEU A 6 -29.81 -3.54 -6.53
N MET A 7 -30.67 -2.90 -7.34
CA MET A 7 -31.65 -1.94 -6.82
C MET A 7 -32.61 -2.58 -5.82
N ALA A 8 -33.08 -3.79 -6.09
CA ALA A 8 -33.96 -4.50 -5.18
C ALA A 8 -33.27 -4.89 -3.86
N ALA A 9 -31.99 -5.28 -3.89
CA ALA A 9 -31.18 -5.54 -2.70
C ALA A 9 -30.93 -4.26 -1.89
N ALA A 10 -30.61 -3.16 -2.56
CA ALA A 10 -30.39 -1.86 -1.93
C ALA A 10 -31.65 -1.35 -1.22
N MET A 11 -32.83 -1.48 -1.86
CA MET A 11 -34.11 -1.12 -1.25
C MET A 11 -34.48 -2.00 -0.05
N ARG A 12 -33.94 -3.23 0.03
CA ARG A 12 -34.11 -4.13 1.17
C ARG A 12 -33.06 -3.92 2.27
N GLY A 13 -32.05 -3.06 2.04
CA GLY A 13 -30.94 -2.85 2.98
C GLY A 13 -30.01 -4.06 3.10
N ASP A 14 -30.00 -4.96 2.11
CA ASP A 14 -29.18 -6.17 2.12
C ASP A 14 -27.79 -5.86 1.52
N CYS A 15 -26.84 -5.54 2.39
CA CYS A 15 -25.48 -5.13 1.99
C CYS A 15 -24.73 -6.23 1.24
N ASP A 16 -24.82 -7.48 1.72
CA ASP A 16 -24.09 -8.60 1.13
C ASP A 16 -24.63 -8.93 -0.27
N ALA A 17 -25.96 -8.91 -0.44
CA ALA A 17 -26.56 -9.07 -1.76
C ALA A 17 -26.23 -7.90 -2.70
N CYS A 18 -26.14 -6.66 -2.19
CA CYS A 18 -25.69 -5.51 -2.98
C CYS A 18 -24.26 -5.71 -3.51
N LEU A 19 -23.34 -6.11 -2.64
CA LEU A 19 -21.93 -6.36 -3.02
C LEU A 19 -21.82 -7.51 -4.03
N LEU A 20 -22.58 -8.59 -3.84
CA LEU A 20 -22.60 -9.70 -4.79
C LEU A 20 -23.12 -9.27 -6.16
N HIS A 21 -24.22 -8.52 -6.21
CA HIS A 21 -24.82 -8.09 -7.47
C HIS A 21 -23.98 -7.06 -8.21
N VAL A 22 -23.30 -6.17 -7.49
CA VAL A 22 -22.39 -5.20 -8.12
C VAL A 22 -21.13 -5.88 -8.68
N ASP A 23 -20.60 -6.90 -7.99
CA ASP A 23 -19.49 -7.71 -8.51
C ASP A 23 -19.89 -8.51 -9.77
N GLN A 24 -21.09 -9.10 -9.77
CA GLN A 24 -21.65 -9.76 -10.96
C GLN A 24 -21.81 -8.80 -12.15
N LEU A 25 -22.30 -7.59 -11.89
CA LEU A 25 -22.45 -6.54 -12.89
C LEU A 25 -21.08 -6.15 -13.48
N LYS A 26 -20.07 -5.94 -12.63
CA LYS A 26 -18.70 -5.62 -13.05
C LYS A 26 -18.09 -6.71 -13.92
N ARG A 27 -18.17 -7.98 -13.50
CA ARG A 27 -17.64 -9.11 -14.29
C ARG A 27 -18.25 -9.17 -15.69
N ARG A 28 -19.57 -9.02 -15.79
CA ARG A 28 -20.25 -9.01 -17.09
C ARG A 28 -19.86 -7.82 -17.94
N CYS A 29 -19.75 -6.64 -17.35
CA CYS A 29 -19.29 -5.45 -18.07
C CYS A 29 -17.88 -5.66 -18.64
N VAL A 30 -16.97 -6.24 -17.86
CA VAL A 30 -15.61 -6.59 -18.32
C VAL A 30 -15.63 -7.60 -19.48
N GLU A 31 -16.47 -8.63 -19.42
CA GLU A 31 -16.58 -9.60 -20.54
C GLU A 31 -17.15 -8.95 -21.81
N GLN A 32 -18.17 -8.11 -21.68
CA GLN A 32 -18.75 -7.36 -22.81
C GLN A 32 -17.81 -6.28 -23.35
N PHE A 33 -16.91 -5.75 -22.53
CA PHE A 33 -15.85 -4.87 -23.00
C PHE A 33 -14.80 -5.67 -23.81
N LYS A 34 -14.40 -6.85 -23.32
CA LYS A 34 -13.44 -7.72 -24.01
C LYS A 34 -13.92 -8.20 -25.38
N ASP A 35 -15.22 -8.46 -25.53
CA ASP A 35 -15.81 -8.88 -26.81
C ASP A 35 -16.17 -7.72 -27.74
N GLY A 36 -15.99 -6.47 -27.30
CA GLY A 36 -16.24 -5.25 -28.08
C GLY A 36 -17.70 -4.78 -28.08
N SER A 37 -18.58 -5.39 -27.28
CA SER A 37 -19.99 -4.97 -27.14
C SER A 37 -20.17 -3.70 -26.30
N LEU A 38 -19.20 -3.36 -25.45
CA LEU A 38 -19.16 -2.14 -24.64
C LEU A 38 -17.88 -1.36 -24.88
N ASP A 39 -17.99 -0.03 -24.80
CA ASP A 39 -16.84 0.88 -24.86
C ASP A 39 -16.27 1.19 -23.46
N LEU A 40 -15.25 2.04 -23.44
CA LEU A 40 -14.56 2.45 -22.23
C LEU A 40 -15.44 3.31 -21.30
N GLU A 41 -16.38 4.09 -21.83
CA GLU A 41 -17.28 4.93 -21.03
C GLU A 41 -18.23 4.06 -20.19
N HIS A 42 -18.73 2.97 -20.78
CA HIS A 42 -19.55 2.01 -20.07
C HIS A 42 -18.76 1.30 -18.95
N LEU A 43 -17.51 0.92 -19.22
CA LEU A 43 -16.65 0.30 -18.23
C LEU A 43 -16.37 1.24 -17.05
N ALA A 44 -16.03 2.50 -17.33
CA ALA A 44 -15.80 3.53 -16.33
C ALA A 44 -17.06 3.78 -15.47
N ALA A 45 -18.24 3.89 -16.09
CA ALA A 45 -19.50 4.11 -15.38
C ALA A 45 -19.85 2.95 -14.41
N VAL A 46 -19.53 1.71 -14.80
CA VAL A 46 -19.73 0.54 -13.93
C VAL A 46 -18.71 0.53 -12.79
N ASP A 47 -17.45 0.90 -13.03
CA ASP A 47 -16.44 1.01 -11.98
C ASP A 47 -16.79 2.08 -10.93
N ASP A 48 -17.25 3.26 -11.37
CA ASP A 48 -17.75 4.33 -10.48
C ASP A 48 -18.93 3.85 -9.63
N LEU A 49 -19.87 3.10 -10.22
CA LEU A 49 -20.98 2.50 -9.50
C LEU A 49 -20.51 1.49 -8.44
N CYS A 50 -19.52 0.66 -8.77
CA CYS A 50 -18.94 -0.30 -7.83
C CYS A 50 -18.32 0.41 -6.62
N GLU A 51 -17.54 1.48 -6.86
CA GLU A 51 -16.97 2.27 -5.76
C GLU A 51 -18.04 2.90 -4.90
N LEU A 52 -19.09 3.47 -5.50
CA LEU A 52 -20.19 4.09 -4.77
C LEU A 52 -20.92 3.09 -3.89
N VAL A 53 -21.21 1.89 -4.41
CA VAL A 53 -21.85 0.81 -3.63
C VAL A 53 -20.94 0.37 -2.49
N ALA A 54 -19.64 0.17 -2.73
CA ALA A 54 -18.69 -0.20 -1.67
C ALA A 54 -18.64 0.83 -0.54
N ARG A 55 -18.61 2.14 -0.89
CA ARG A 55 -18.65 3.24 0.08
C ARG A 55 -19.96 3.29 0.84
N ALA A 56 -21.09 3.14 0.16
CA ALA A 56 -22.42 3.18 0.78
C ALA A 56 -22.64 2.02 1.76
N MET A 57 -22.13 0.83 1.44
CA MET A 57 -22.29 -0.38 2.24
C MET A 57 -21.26 -0.50 3.38
N ARG A 58 -20.38 0.51 3.58
CA ARG A 58 -19.27 0.47 4.56
C ARG A 58 -18.40 -0.79 4.41
N ALA A 59 -18.22 -1.24 3.18
CA ALA A 59 -17.50 -2.48 2.89
C ALA A 59 -15.99 -2.27 3.11
N SER A 60 -15.52 -2.53 4.34
CA SER A 60 -14.13 -2.40 4.82
C SER A 60 -13.51 -1.01 4.65
N ASP A 61 -12.61 -0.62 5.55
CA ASP A 61 -11.76 0.54 5.27
C ASP A 61 -10.93 0.25 4.02
N PRO A 62 -10.89 1.16 3.02
CA PRO A 62 -10.14 0.92 1.80
C PRO A 62 -8.65 0.79 2.11
N VAL A 63 -8.03 -0.27 1.61
CA VAL A 63 -6.59 -0.46 1.70
C VAL A 63 -5.92 0.55 0.77
N ARG A 64 -5.02 1.36 1.31
CA ARG A 64 -4.34 2.41 0.54
C ARG A 64 -2.95 1.98 0.08
N PRO A 65 -2.59 2.22 -1.19
CA PRO A 65 -1.22 2.00 -1.65
C PRO A 65 -0.31 3.14 -1.16
N TYR A 66 0.83 2.78 -0.56
CA TYR A 66 1.89 3.71 -0.19
C TYR A 66 3.13 3.41 -1.03
N HIS A 67 3.48 4.33 -1.91
CA HIS A 67 4.69 4.20 -2.72
C HIS A 67 5.91 4.60 -1.88
N VAL A 68 6.85 3.68 -1.75
CA VAL A 68 8.07 3.83 -0.96
C VAL A 68 9.24 3.97 -1.92
N ASN A 69 10.07 4.99 -1.71
CA ASN A 69 11.28 5.22 -2.50
C ASN A 69 12.35 4.14 -2.20
N LEU A 70 12.18 2.98 -2.83
CA LEU A 70 12.92 1.74 -2.60
C LEU A 70 12.81 0.85 -3.85
N SER A 71 13.67 -0.16 -3.93
CA SER A 71 13.46 -1.38 -4.73
C SER A 71 13.51 -2.59 -3.79
N LEU A 72 12.44 -3.38 -3.72
CA LEU A 72 12.37 -4.58 -2.88
C LEU A 72 13.41 -5.61 -3.33
N PHE A 73 13.57 -5.79 -4.63
CA PHE A 73 14.54 -6.70 -5.23
C PHE A 73 16.00 -6.32 -4.89
N THR A 74 16.26 -5.05 -4.65
CA THR A 74 17.60 -4.53 -4.34
C THR A 74 17.86 -4.51 -2.84
N SER A 75 16.89 -4.11 -2.03
CA SER A 75 17.11 -3.82 -0.60
C SER A 75 16.52 -4.86 0.35
N ILE A 76 15.54 -5.64 -0.10
CA ILE A 76 14.81 -6.63 0.72
C ILE A 76 14.56 -7.93 -0.09
N PRO A 77 15.59 -8.51 -0.73
CA PRO A 77 15.41 -9.64 -1.65
C PRO A 77 14.77 -10.87 -1.00
N ASP A 78 15.01 -11.13 0.29
CA ASP A 78 14.44 -12.30 0.95
C ASP A 78 12.92 -12.18 1.18
N PHE A 79 12.40 -10.96 1.27
CA PHE A 79 10.94 -10.75 1.32
C PHE A 79 10.30 -11.27 0.04
N TRP A 80 10.86 -10.92 -1.12
CA TRP A 80 10.39 -11.37 -2.42
C TRP A 80 10.66 -12.86 -2.66
N ALA A 81 11.90 -13.32 -2.43
CA ALA A 81 12.34 -14.65 -2.84
C ALA A 81 11.79 -15.79 -1.98
N ILE A 82 11.75 -15.60 -0.65
CA ILE A 82 11.39 -16.65 0.31
C ILE A 82 10.30 -16.21 1.29
N GLY A 83 9.79 -15.00 1.15
CA GLY A 83 8.73 -14.49 2.01
C GLY A 83 9.21 -14.10 3.41
N GLN A 84 10.49 -13.78 3.60
CA GLN A 84 10.98 -13.33 4.90
C GLN A 84 10.22 -12.08 5.37
N LEU A 85 9.76 -12.08 6.63
CA LEU A 85 9.06 -10.93 7.20
C LEU A 85 10.03 -10.01 7.93
N PHE A 86 9.87 -8.70 7.72
CA PHE A 86 10.65 -7.66 8.38
C PHE A 86 9.74 -6.76 9.23
N PRO A 87 10.17 -6.36 10.44
CA PRO A 87 9.49 -5.31 11.17
C PRO A 87 9.60 -3.98 10.41
N ILE A 88 8.46 -3.41 10.04
CA ILE A 88 8.37 -2.13 9.35
C ILE A 88 7.42 -1.23 10.14
N VAL A 89 7.89 -0.04 10.49
CA VAL A 89 7.10 0.96 11.22
C VAL A 89 7.42 2.37 10.73
N PRO A 90 6.48 3.33 10.86
CA PRO A 90 6.82 4.76 10.79
C PRO A 90 7.89 5.09 11.84
N ILE A 91 8.83 5.99 11.51
CA ILE A 91 9.89 6.43 12.45
C ILE A 91 9.66 7.85 12.98
N HIS A 92 8.48 8.42 12.70
CA HIS A 92 8.00 9.70 13.19
C HIS A 92 6.48 9.61 13.35
N HIS A 93 5.88 10.64 13.94
CA HIS A 93 4.46 10.68 14.31
C HIS A 93 4.01 9.52 15.22
N LEU A 94 4.91 8.93 16.00
CA LEU A 94 4.63 7.76 16.85
C LEU A 94 3.57 8.01 17.95
N GLU A 95 3.37 9.26 18.33
CA GLU A 95 2.33 9.69 19.28
C GLU A 95 0.94 9.82 18.63
N GLN A 96 0.87 9.75 17.29
CA GLN A 96 -0.37 9.83 16.53
C GLN A 96 -0.87 8.42 16.23
N ARG A 97 -2.19 8.23 16.32
CA ARG A 97 -2.78 6.93 15.99
C ARG A 97 -2.85 6.78 14.46
N PRO A 98 -2.34 5.67 13.87
CA PRO A 98 -2.53 5.37 12.46
C PRO A 98 -4.03 5.31 12.11
N ALA A 99 -4.39 5.90 10.97
CA ALA A 99 -5.79 6.08 10.56
C ALA A 99 -6.19 5.21 9.37
N VAL A 100 -5.22 4.63 8.65
CA VAL A 100 -5.48 3.84 7.44
C VAL A 100 -4.73 2.52 7.46
N ASN A 101 -5.30 1.52 6.78
CA ASN A 101 -4.61 0.29 6.44
C ASN A 101 -3.93 0.46 5.09
N GLY A 102 -2.62 0.27 5.02
CA GLY A 102 -1.86 0.42 3.79
C GLY A 102 -1.12 -0.84 3.36
N VAL A 103 -0.82 -0.92 2.07
CA VAL A 103 0.17 -1.82 1.48
C VAL A 103 1.33 -0.97 0.96
N LEU A 104 2.55 -1.50 1.02
CA LEU A 104 3.72 -0.78 0.54
C LEU A 104 4.02 -1.24 -0.88
N LEU A 105 4.16 -0.28 -1.79
CA LEU A 105 4.59 -0.51 -3.17
C LEU A 105 5.96 0.13 -3.33
N ASP A 106 6.89 -0.54 -3.97
CA ASP A 106 8.16 0.08 -4.34
C ASP A 106 8.01 0.90 -5.64
N LEU A 107 9.10 1.47 -6.14
CA LEU A 107 9.08 2.28 -7.38
C LEU A 107 9.43 1.49 -8.63
N THR A 108 9.52 0.17 -8.54
CA THR A 108 9.81 -0.66 -9.70
C THR A 108 8.57 -0.81 -10.59
N CYS A 109 8.78 -1.15 -11.86
CA CYS A 109 7.69 -1.43 -12.79
C CYS A 109 7.10 -2.85 -12.62
N ASP A 110 7.61 -3.63 -11.66
CA ASP A 110 7.22 -5.03 -11.45
C ASP A 110 6.12 -5.11 -10.40
N SER A 111 5.05 -5.86 -10.68
CA SER A 111 3.94 -6.07 -9.75
C SER A 111 4.34 -6.83 -8.48
N ASP A 112 5.45 -7.57 -8.52
CA ASP A 112 6.04 -8.24 -7.35
C ASP A 112 6.73 -7.23 -6.41
N GLY A 113 6.92 -5.98 -6.84
CA GLY A 113 7.38 -4.83 -6.04
C GLY A 113 6.37 -4.37 -4.99
N LYS A 114 5.67 -5.29 -4.34
CA LYS A 114 4.59 -5.04 -3.36
C LYS A 114 4.82 -5.82 -2.08
N MET A 115 4.65 -5.13 -0.95
CA MET A 115 4.54 -5.73 0.37
C MET A 115 3.09 -5.71 0.85
N ASP A 116 2.46 -6.88 0.81
CA ASP A 116 1.10 -7.14 1.29
C ASP A 116 1.06 -8.26 2.34
N ARG A 117 2.20 -8.56 2.97
CA ARG A 117 2.30 -9.50 4.08
C ARG A 117 3.21 -8.95 5.18
N PHE A 118 2.62 -8.71 6.34
CA PHE A 118 3.29 -8.12 7.50
C PHE A 118 3.31 -9.09 8.69
N ILE A 119 4.09 -8.74 9.71
CA ILE A 119 4.21 -9.53 10.95
C ILE A 119 2.82 -9.88 11.51
N GLY A 120 2.66 -11.14 11.93
CA GLY A 120 1.38 -11.67 12.38
C GLY A 120 0.44 -12.10 11.25
N GLY A 121 0.95 -12.22 10.02
CA GLY A 121 0.16 -12.66 8.86
C GLY A 121 -0.86 -11.64 8.38
N LYS A 122 -0.66 -10.36 8.72
CA LYS A 122 -1.58 -9.28 8.35
C LYS A 122 -1.37 -8.89 6.89
N PRO A 123 -2.45 -8.64 6.12
CA PRO A 123 -2.33 -8.22 4.72
C PRO A 123 -2.01 -6.73 4.56
N THR A 124 -2.07 -5.97 5.65
CA THR A 124 -1.90 -4.51 5.67
C THR A 124 -1.08 -4.03 6.87
N LEU A 125 -0.51 -2.85 6.73
CA LEU A 125 0.21 -2.12 7.76
C LEU A 125 -0.61 -0.88 8.18
N PRO A 126 -0.87 -0.66 9.48
CA PRO A 126 -1.48 0.58 9.94
C PRO A 126 -0.53 1.77 9.71
N LEU A 127 -0.98 2.78 8.96
CA LEU A 127 -0.20 3.96 8.59
C LEU A 127 -0.96 5.26 8.85
N HIS A 128 -0.22 6.37 8.92
CA HIS A 128 -0.80 7.72 8.95
C HIS A 128 -1.23 8.14 7.54
N GLU A 129 -2.35 8.83 7.44
CA GLU A 129 -2.84 9.33 6.15
C GLU A 129 -1.92 10.43 5.59
N LEU A 130 -1.46 10.26 4.34
CA LEU A 130 -0.68 11.27 3.63
C LEU A 130 -1.63 12.31 3.00
N GLY A 131 -1.44 13.60 3.30
CA GLY A 131 -2.13 14.70 2.58
C GLY A 131 -3.45 15.19 3.17
N GLY A 132 -3.81 14.84 4.40
CA GLY A 132 -4.95 15.46 5.11
C GLY A 132 -4.56 16.74 5.86
N ARG A 133 -5.51 17.66 6.10
CA ARG A 133 -5.35 18.82 7.00
C ARG A 133 -4.89 18.47 8.44
N GLY A 134 -4.83 17.18 8.79
CA GLY A 134 -4.30 16.64 10.05
C GLY A 134 -3.02 15.80 9.90
N GLY A 135 -2.51 15.56 8.69
CA GLY A 135 -1.22 14.93 8.46
C GLY A 135 -0.14 16.00 8.49
N ALA A 136 0.39 16.30 9.69
CA ALA A 136 1.59 17.13 9.95
C ALA A 136 1.75 18.44 9.13
N GLY A 137 0.67 19.00 8.59
CA GLY A 137 0.64 20.30 7.95
C GLY A 137 0.44 21.41 8.98
N ARG A 138 1.44 21.64 9.86
CA ARG A 138 1.51 22.88 10.63
C ARG A 138 2.95 23.40 10.68
N ALA A 139 3.14 24.49 9.94
CA ALA A 139 4.27 25.43 9.96
C ALA A 139 5.61 24.94 9.38
N GLY A 140 5.72 24.96 8.04
CA GLY A 140 6.99 25.18 7.35
C GLY A 140 7.75 23.93 6.88
N GLY A 141 7.37 23.41 5.71
CA GLY A 141 8.14 22.38 4.95
C GLY A 141 7.33 21.11 4.66
N GLU A 142 7.52 20.52 3.48
CA GLU A 142 7.12 19.14 3.18
C GLU A 142 7.98 18.19 4.04
N GLU A 143 7.55 17.86 5.26
CA GLU A 143 8.20 16.78 6.01
C GLU A 143 7.91 15.43 5.33
N GLY A 144 8.97 14.72 4.96
CA GLY A 144 8.86 13.40 4.33
C GLY A 144 8.28 12.34 5.28
N TYR A 145 7.47 11.42 4.75
CA TYR A 145 6.94 10.29 5.51
C TYR A 145 7.88 9.08 5.41
N TYR A 146 8.85 9.03 6.32
CA TYR A 146 9.81 7.93 6.44
C TYR A 146 9.28 6.69 7.18
N LEU A 147 9.68 5.52 6.68
CA LEU A 147 9.50 4.22 7.31
C LEU A 147 10.87 3.65 7.68
N GLY A 148 10.92 2.91 8.79
CA GLY A 148 12.08 2.12 9.19
C GLY A 148 11.79 0.64 8.97
N MET A 149 12.66 -0.04 8.24
CA MET A 149 12.72 -1.50 8.18
C MET A 149 13.85 -1.98 9.10
N PHE A 150 13.54 -2.93 9.96
CA PHE A 150 14.48 -3.47 10.94
C PHE A 150 14.83 -4.93 10.60
N LEU A 151 15.89 -5.43 11.22
CA LEU A 151 16.38 -6.81 11.05
C LEU A 151 16.83 -7.17 9.61
N GLY A 152 17.14 -6.18 8.78
CA GLY A 152 17.68 -6.35 7.42
C GLY A 152 19.21 -6.50 7.32
N GLY A 153 19.92 -6.65 8.44
CA GLY A 153 21.39 -6.62 8.46
C GLY A 153 22.09 -7.88 7.95
N ALA A 154 21.36 -8.97 7.71
CA ALA A 154 21.92 -10.22 7.20
C ALA A 154 21.33 -10.53 5.82
N TYR A 155 22.19 -11.02 4.92
CA TYR A 155 21.88 -11.41 3.53
C TYR A 155 21.40 -10.30 2.58
N GLN A 156 20.62 -9.33 3.03
CA GLN A 156 19.91 -8.40 2.14
C GLN A 156 20.84 -7.60 1.24
N GLU A 157 21.93 -7.05 1.80
CA GLU A 157 22.92 -6.28 1.04
C GLU A 157 23.67 -7.16 0.02
N ALA A 158 24.02 -8.39 0.40
CA ALA A 158 24.80 -9.30 -0.44
C ALA A 158 23.99 -9.94 -1.57
N LEU A 159 22.68 -10.14 -1.36
CA LEU A 159 21.77 -10.79 -2.31
C LEU A 159 21.03 -9.79 -3.21
N GLY A 160 21.10 -8.49 -2.90
CA GLY A 160 20.40 -7.43 -3.63
C GLY A 160 20.78 -7.36 -5.11
N GLY A 161 19.78 -7.35 -5.98
CA GLY A 161 19.96 -7.20 -7.43
C GLY A 161 19.80 -5.76 -7.94
N LEU A 162 20.07 -5.54 -9.23
CA LEU A 162 19.87 -4.26 -9.92
C LEU A 162 18.57 -4.25 -10.75
N HIS A 163 17.45 -4.57 -10.11
CA HIS A 163 16.15 -4.56 -10.80
C HIS A 163 15.79 -3.12 -11.20
N ASN A 164 15.41 -2.90 -12.46
CA ASN A 164 15.20 -1.57 -13.06
C ASN A 164 16.35 -0.58 -12.84
N LEU A 165 17.58 -1.07 -12.75
CA LEU A 165 18.79 -0.26 -12.53
C LEU A 165 18.77 0.54 -11.21
N PHE A 166 17.89 0.20 -10.27
CA PHE A 166 17.99 0.73 -8.92
C PHE A 166 19.24 0.16 -8.25
N GLY A 167 20.18 1.05 -7.93
CA GLY A 167 21.38 0.73 -7.17
C GLY A 167 21.08 0.49 -5.69
N GLY A 168 22.10 0.01 -4.97
CA GLY A 168 22.01 -0.13 -3.52
C GLY A 168 21.71 1.21 -2.83
N PRO A 169 21.03 1.19 -1.67
CA PRO A 169 20.78 2.40 -0.90
C PRO A 169 22.09 3.03 -0.43
N SER A 170 22.03 4.31 -0.06
CA SER A 170 23.17 4.94 0.62
C SER A 170 23.38 4.30 1.99
N VAL A 171 24.59 3.78 2.25
CA VAL A 171 24.94 3.14 3.52
C VAL A 171 25.80 4.08 4.36
N VAL A 172 25.42 4.21 5.62
CA VAL A 172 26.16 4.97 6.63
C VAL A 172 26.40 4.10 7.86
N ARG A 173 27.51 4.36 8.55
CA ARG A 173 27.79 3.80 9.86
C ARG A 173 27.49 4.85 10.91
N VAL A 174 26.72 4.45 11.92
CA VAL A 174 26.44 5.27 13.10
C VAL A 174 27.16 4.66 14.30
N SER A 175 28.02 5.42 14.96
CA SER A 175 28.73 5.01 16.17
C SER A 175 28.44 5.98 17.33
N ARG A 176 28.60 5.50 18.56
CA ARG A 176 28.53 6.38 19.74
C ARG A 176 29.74 7.32 19.75
N ALA A 177 29.48 8.62 19.91
CA ALA A 177 30.53 9.62 20.10
C ALA A 177 30.71 9.92 21.59
N ASP A 178 31.80 10.61 21.93
CA ASP A 178 32.06 11.02 23.31
C ASP A 178 31.03 12.09 23.75
N GLY A 179 30.34 11.81 24.86
CA GLY A 179 29.31 12.68 25.44
C GLY A 179 27.94 12.00 25.58
N PRO A 180 27.08 12.48 26.49
CA PRO A 180 25.73 11.96 26.64
C PRO A 180 24.91 12.26 25.38
N HIS A 181 24.26 11.23 24.83
CA HIS A 181 23.40 11.33 23.64
C HIS A 181 24.10 11.75 22.33
N CYS A 182 25.44 11.66 22.25
CA CYS A 182 26.19 11.98 21.04
C CYS A 182 26.39 10.76 20.13
N PHE A 183 26.27 10.95 18.81
CA PHE A 183 26.59 9.95 17.80
C PHE A 183 27.41 10.56 16.66
N ALA A 184 28.24 9.75 16.02
CA ALA A 184 28.98 10.08 14.82
C ALA A 184 28.39 9.31 13.64
N VAL A 185 28.26 9.97 12.49
CA VAL A 185 27.81 9.37 11.24
C VAL A 185 28.95 9.44 10.23
N THR A 186 29.35 8.29 9.71
CA THR A 186 30.35 8.20 8.64
C THR A 186 29.76 7.46 7.45
N ARG A 187 30.23 7.77 6.25
CA ARG A 187 29.92 6.93 5.08
C ARG A 187 30.52 5.54 5.29
N ALA A 188 29.76 4.49 4.98
CA ALA A 188 30.25 3.11 5.02
C ALA A 188 31.19 2.82 3.86
#